data_AF-A0A2V8BFA9-F1
#
_entry.id   AF-A0A2V8BFA9-F1
#
_cell.length_a   1.000
_cell.length_b   1.000
_cell.length_c   1.000
_cell.angle_alpha   90.00
_cell.angle_beta   90.00
_cell.angle_gamma   90.00
#
_symmetry.space_group_name_H-M   'P 1'
#
loop_
_entity.id
_entity.type
_entity.pdbx_description
1 polymer ?
#
loop_
_entity_poly.entity_id
_entity_poly.type
_entity_poly.pdbx_seq_one_letter_code
_entity_poly.pdbx_strand_id
1 'polypeptide(L)' 'MAETVEFQSNGSLASGYLVKPPTGSGPGVLVIQEWWGLDSGIKEMSDRF' A
#
# COMPACT_ATOMS: atom_id res chain seq x y z
N MET A 1 0.59 -0.39 11.89
CA MET A 1 -0.34 0.75 11.64
C MET A 1 -0.16 1.15 10.20
N ALA A 2 -1.25 1.44 9.51
CA ALA A 2 -1.19 1.80 8.10
C ALA A 2 -0.96 3.31 7.91
N GLU A 3 -0.27 3.66 6.83
CA GLU A 3 0.01 5.04 6.46
C GLU A 3 -0.14 5.25 4.96
N THR A 4 -0.63 6.43 4.56
CA THR A 4 -0.56 6.87 3.17
C THR A 4 0.85 7.37 2.92
N VAL A 5 1.51 6.81 1.91
CA VAL A 5 2.87 7.20 1.50
C VAL A 5 2.83 7.85 0.12
N GLU A 6 3.78 8.72 -0.16
CA GLU A 6 4.05 9.23 -1.50
C GLU A 6 5.43 8.80 -1.96
N PHE A 7 5.53 8.45 -3.24
CA PHE A 7 6.79 8.00 -3.84
C PHE A 7 6.90 8.43 -5.30
N GLN A 8 8.14 8.57 -5.78
CA GLN A 8 8.42 8.89 -7.17
C GLN A 8 8.01 7.71 -8.08
N SER A 9 7.25 8.00 -9.12
CA SER A 9 6.79 7.04 -10.12
C SER A 9 6.74 7.73 -11.48
N ASN A 10 7.55 7.26 -12.43
CA ASN A 10 7.55 7.75 -13.82
C ASN A 10 7.56 9.28 -13.99
N GLY A 11 8.30 10.00 -13.14
CA GLY A 11 8.43 11.47 -13.21
C GLY A 11 7.31 12.25 -12.51
N SER A 12 6.37 11.58 -11.84
CA SER A 12 5.39 12.19 -10.94
C SER A 12 5.42 11.55 -9.56
N LEU A 13 4.67 12.12 -8.61
CA LEU A 13 4.40 11.48 -7.33
C LEU A 13 3.16 10.58 -7.46
N ALA A 14 3.30 9.35 -6.98
CA ALA A 14 2.19 8.44 -6.75
C ALA A 14 1.97 8.28 -5.25
N SER A 15 0.72 8.01 -4.86
CA SER A 15 0.35 7.70 -3.48
C SER A 15 0.08 6.21 -3.32
N GLY A 16 0.42 5.66 -2.15
CA GLY A 16 0.20 4.26 -1.81
C GLY A 16 -0.29 4.09 -0.38
N TYR A 17 -0.83 2.91 -0.09
CA TYR A 17 -1.21 2.49 1.26
C TYR A 17 -0.18 1.49 1.77
N LEU A 18 0.55 1.85 2.82
CA LEU A 18 1.61 1.03 3.38
C LEU A 18 1.21 0.48 4.75
N VAL A 19 1.26 -0.84 4.88
CA VAL A 19 1.13 -1.55 6.14
C VAL A 19 2.48 -2.16 6.48
N LYS A 20 2.96 -1.93 7.72
CA LYS A 20 4.19 -2.54 8.23
C LYS A 20 3.84 -3.68 9.18
N PRO A 21 4.53 -4.83 9.10
CA PRO A 21 4.30 -5.94 10.02
C PRO A 21 4.66 -5.53 11.46
N PRO A 22 4.07 -6.14 12.50
CA PRO A 22 4.36 -5.82 13.89
C PRO A 22 5.84 -5.97 14.28
N THR A 23 6.56 -6.86 13.59
CA THR A 23 8.00 -7.10 13.77
C THR A 23 8.88 -6.00 13.17
N GLY A 24 8.32 -5.11 12.34
CA GLY A 24 9.02 -4.04 11.64
C GLY A 24 9.80 -4.47 10.40
N SER A 25 9.94 -5.77 10.12
CA SER A 25 10.60 -6.30 8.92
C SER A 25 10.06 -7.67 8.53
N GLY A 26 10.05 -7.96 7.22
CA GLY A 26 9.55 -9.19 6.63
C GLY A 26 9.52 -9.10 5.09
N PRO A 27 9.07 -10.17 4.41
CA PRO A 27 8.87 -10.16 2.96
C PRO A 27 7.87 -9.07 2.55
N GLY A 28 8.15 -8.38 1.44
CA GLY A 28 7.26 -7.37 0.89
C GLY A 28 6.17 -8.00 0.02
N VAL A 29 4.93 -7.57 0.21
CA VAL A 29 3.79 -7.91 -0.67
C VAL A 29 3.33 -6.63 -1.36
N LEU A 30 3.16 -6.68 -2.67
CA LEU A 30 2.59 -5.59 -3.45
C LEU A 30 1.18 -5.96 -3.88
N VAL A 31 0.19 -5.17 -3.47
CA VAL A 31 -1.21 -5.34 -3.84
C VAL A 31 -1.56 -4.26 -4.85
N ILE A 32 -1.99 -4.67 -6.05
CA ILE A 32 -2.26 -3.74 -7.16
C ILE A 32 -3.76 -3.45 -7.23
N GLN A 33 -4.09 -2.17 -7.23
CA GLN A 33 -5.46 -1.69 -7.35
C GLN A 33 -6.06 -1.91 -8.73
N GLU A 34 -7.38 -1.98 -8.75
CA GLU A 34 -8.18 -1.91 -9.96
C GLU A 34 -8.27 -0.46 -10.48
N TRP A 35 -8.91 -0.28 -11.64
CA TRP A 35 -8.96 0.99 -12.36
C TRP A 35 -9.62 2.15 -11.59
N TRP A 36 -10.40 1.86 -10.54
CA TRP A 36 -11.04 2.88 -9.69
C TRP A 36 -10.18 3.32 -8.48
N GLY A 37 -8.99 2.72 -8.28
CA GLY A 37 -8.02 3.17 -7.30
C GLY A 37 -8.09 2.51 -5.92
N LEU A 38 -7.46 3.15 -4.93
CA LEU A 38 -7.31 2.62 -3.55
C LEU A 38 -8.57 2.83 -2.70
N ASP A 39 -9.55 1.95 -2.91
CA ASP A 39 -10.78 1.91 -2.11
C ASP A 39 -10.60 1.20 -0.75
N SER A 40 -11.69 1.04 0.00
CA SER A 40 -11.67 0.36 1.29
C SER A 40 -11.36 -1.13 1.19
N GLY A 41 -11.76 -1.81 0.12
CA GLY A 41 -11.59 -3.25 -0.03
C GLY A 41 -10.14 -3.66 -0.23
N ILE A 42 -9.38 -2.92 -1.06
CA ILE A 42 -7.95 -3.21 -1.24
C ILE A 42 -7.13 -2.85 0.01
N LYS A 43 -7.52 -1.83 0.76
CA LYS A 43 -6.90 -1.47 2.04
C LYS A 43 -7.09 -2.57 3.07
N GLU A 44 -8.33 -3.06 3.22
CA GLU A 44 -8.64 -4.20 4.08
C GLU A 44 -7.85 -5.45 3.66
N MET A 45 -7.71 -5.71 2.36
CA MET A 45 -6.90 -6.82 1.88
C MET A 45 -5.41 -6.65 2.24
N SER A 46 -4.89 -5.42 2.18
CA SER A 46 -3.50 -5.12 2.55
C SER A 46 -3.24 -5.26 4.05
N ASP A 47 -4.23 -4.92 4.90
CA ASP A 47 -4.13 -5.04 6.36
C ASP A 47 -4.02 -6.49 6.86
N ARG A 48 -4.35 -7.47 6.02
CA ARG A 48 -4.32 -8.91 6.37
C ARG A 48 -2.93 -9.54 6.29
N PHE A 49 -1.95 -8.87 5.72
CA PHE A 49 -0.59 -9.37 5.49
C PHE A 49 0.45 -8.54 6.24
#